data_AF-A0A1B3EEN5-F1
#
_entry.id   AF-A0A1B3EEN5-F1
#
_cell.length_a   1.000
_cell.length_b   1.000
_cell.length_c   1.000
_cell.angle_alpha   90.00
_cell.angle_beta   90.00
_cell.angle_gamma   90.00
#
_symmetry.space_group_name_H-M   'P 1'
#
loop_
_entity.id
_entity.type
_entity.pdbx_description
1 polymer ?
#
loop_
_entity_poly.entity_id
_entity_poly.type
_entity_poly.pdbx_seq_one_letter_code
_entity_poly.pdbx_strand_id
1 'polypeptide(L)'
;MNNDVMRLSDLVPEYARHYRVSPQEAAHALHELIEELYIEHGEKRGNRSSLNDIFWVGMAGFPQRSARAYSFYFELLSKYFYDSCDAPSSANNGLVNCYSRDDEQFKDIPASVIYFTRSSLNEWIIDAGITPPGFILSSNACDQPKEDKRGSELKTIELGTISKIMNGLVNLIKEVDKAHRERPADRDGKKRIESILSAASRLHSPRENFDLYSAVISLAEDAGVDMPKDHKTLRKYMRAQSNSGE
;
A
#
# COMPACT_ATOMS: atom_id res chain seq x y z
N MET A 1 22.34 10.55 19.09
CA MET A 1 20.87 10.40 18.93
C MET A 1 20.63 9.03 18.31
N ASN A 2 19.69 8.26 18.85
CA ASN A 2 19.34 6.96 18.30
C ASN A 2 18.71 7.17 16.91
N ASN A 3 19.33 6.69 15.83
CA ASN A 3 18.85 6.88 14.46
C ASN A 3 17.48 6.23 14.22
N ASP A 4 17.05 5.37 15.13
CA ASP A 4 15.79 4.64 15.10
C ASP A 4 14.57 5.52 15.49
N VAL A 5 14.76 6.60 16.24
CA VAL A 5 13.64 7.44 16.70
C VAL A 5 13.30 8.49 15.64
N MET A 6 12.01 8.63 15.32
CA MET A 6 11.50 9.53 14.30
C MET A 6 10.23 10.25 14.76
N ARG A 7 9.97 11.45 14.22
CA ARG A 7 8.73 12.20 14.50
C ARG A 7 7.67 11.82 13.49
N LEU A 8 6.42 11.86 13.92
CA LEU A 8 5.28 11.63 13.02
C LEU A 8 5.25 12.66 11.88
N SER A 9 5.63 13.91 12.14
CA SER A 9 5.74 14.96 11.11
C SER A 9 6.73 14.63 9.99
N ASP A 10 7.71 13.77 10.26
CA ASP A 10 8.79 13.46 9.34
C ASP A 10 8.43 12.29 8.41
N LEU A 11 7.33 11.57 8.69
CA LEU A 11 6.94 10.34 7.98
C LEU A 11 6.61 10.61 6.51
N VAL A 12 5.76 11.60 6.24
CA VAL A 12 5.35 11.98 4.87
C VAL A 12 6.55 12.49 4.05
N PRO A 13 7.38 13.44 4.54
CA PRO A 13 8.57 13.89 3.82
C PRO A 13 9.58 12.77 3.53
N GLU A 14 9.83 11.87 4.49
CA GLU A 14 10.75 10.75 4.28
C GLU A 14 10.22 9.74 3.26
N TYR A 15 8.93 9.41 3.32
CA TYR A 15 8.29 8.57 2.30
C TYR A 15 8.42 9.20 0.91
N ALA A 16 8.01 10.46 0.78
CA ALA A 16 8.06 11.20 -0.48
C ALA A 16 9.49 11.23 -1.06
N ARG A 17 10.48 11.47 -0.21
CA ARG A 17 11.90 11.47 -0.59
C ARG A 17 12.40 10.09 -1.03
N HIS A 18 12.04 9.04 -0.29
CA HIS A 18 12.51 7.67 -0.55
C HIS A 18 11.96 7.13 -1.87
N TYR A 19 10.67 7.34 -2.13
CA TYR A 19 9.96 6.83 -3.32
C TYR A 19 9.90 7.82 -4.48
N ARG A 20 10.39 9.05 -4.30
CA ARG A 20 10.35 10.15 -5.30
C ARG A 20 8.93 10.45 -5.78
N VAL A 21 7.99 10.51 -4.85
CA VAL A 21 6.58 10.84 -5.09
C VAL A 21 6.23 12.20 -4.50
N SER A 22 5.07 12.75 -4.84
CA SER A 22 4.58 13.99 -4.23
C SER A 22 4.24 13.78 -2.74
N PRO A 23 4.27 14.84 -1.91
CA PRO A 23 3.83 14.76 -0.52
C PRO A 23 2.38 14.25 -0.36
N GLN A 24 1.51 14.59 -1.31
CA GLN A 24 0.11 14.13 -1.34
C GLN A 24 0.01 12.63 -1.57
N GLU A 25 0.73 12.09 -2.57
CA GLU A 25 0.78 10.65 -2.82
C GLU A 25 1.39 9.89 -1.63
N ALA A 26 2.43 10.46 -1.00
CA ALA A 26 3.05 9.89 0.19
C ALA A 26 2.08 9.87 1.39
N ALA A 27 1.34 10.96 1.62
CA ALA A 27 0.34 11.02 2.66
C ALA A 27 -0.80 10.01 2.42
N HIS A 28 -1.23 9.84 1.17
CA HIS A 28 -2.27 8.89 0.81
C HIS A 28 -1.83 7.45 1.06
N ALA A 29 -0.63 7.09 0.61
CA ALA A 29 -0.09 5.75 0.85
C ALA A 29 0.08 5.45 2.36
N LEU A 30 0.44 6.46 3.16
CA LEU A 30 0.52 6.32 4.62
C LEU A 30 -0.86 6.22 5.27
N HIS A 31 -1.87 6.91 4.76
CA HIS A 31 -3.26 6.75 5.18
C HIS A 31 -3.74 5.32 4.93
N GLU A 32 -3.56 4.79 3.72
CA GLU A 32 -3.91 3.40 3.37
C GLU A 32 -3.20 2.39 4.28
N LEU A 33 -1.90 2.60 4.56
CA LEU A 33 -1.15 1.73 5.48
C LEU A 33 -1.74 1.72 6.88
N ILE A 34 -2.14 2.88 7.44
CA ILE A 34 -2.76 2.95 8.76
C ILE A 34 -4.14 2.28 8.78
N GLU A 35 -4.93 2.40 7.71
CA GLU A 35 -6.21 1.71 7.56
C GLU A 35 -6.05 0.18 7.49
N GLU A 36 -5.07 -0.31 6.73
CA GLU A 36 -4.77 -1.75 6.70
C GLU A 36 -4.34 -2.27 8.09
N LEU A 37 -3.50 -1.51 8.80
CA LEU A 37 -3.11 -1.83 10.17
C LEU A 37 -4.31 -1.82 11.14
N TYR A 38 -5.25 -0.90 10.95
CA TYR A 38 -6.48 -0.85 11.74
C TYR A 38 -7.36 -2.08 11.51
N ILE A 39 -7.53 -2.51 10.26
CA ILE A 39 -8.31 -3.72 9.94
C ILE A 39 -7.67 -4.94 10.58
N GLU A 40 -6.36 -5.12 10.45
CA GLU A 40 -5.67 -6.30 10.98
C GLU A 40 -5.60 -6.29 12.52
N HIS A 41 -5.10 -5.22 13.13
CA HIS A 41 -4.90 -5.17 14.58
C HIS A 41 -6.18 -4.82 15.34
N GLY A 42 -6.98 -3.87 14.82
CA GLY A 42 -8.16 -3.33 15.48
C GLY A 42 -9.42 -4.17 15.30
N GLU A 43 -9.73 -4.59 14.06
CA GLU A 43 -10.96 -5.33 13.76
C GLU A 43 -10.78 -6.85 13.88
N LYS A 44 -9.77 -7.42 13.22
CA LYS A 44 -9.57 -8.88 13.19
C LYS A 44 -9.01 -9.43 14.49
N ARG A 45 -8.01 -8.77 15.08
CA ARG A 45 -7.34 -9.21 16.32
C ARG A 45 -7.93 -8.61 17.58
N GLY A 46 -8.76 -7.58 17.48
CA GLY A 46 -9.37 -6.89 18.63
C GLY A 46 -8.37 -6.10 19.50
N ASN A 47 -7.13 -5.90 19.04
CA ASN A 47 -6.06 -5.24 19.77
C ASN A 47 -5.96 -3.74 19.42
N ARG A 48 -7.00 -2.99 19.78
CA ARG A 48 -7.12 -1.55 19.51
C ARG A 48 -6.12 -0.68 20.28
N SER A 49 -5.49 -1.20 21.33
CA SER A 49 -4.58 -0.43 22.21
C SER A 49 -3.14 -0.34 21.70
N SER A 50 -2.78 -1.14 20.69
CA SER A 50 -1.41 -1.31 20.17
C SER A 50 -0.73 -0.01 19.73
N LEU A 51 -1.48 1.00 19.27
CA LEU A 51 -0.93 2.29 18.87
C LEU A 51 -0.14 3.01 19.97
N ASN A 52 -0.54 2.85 21.24
CA ASN A 52 0.12 3.53 22.36
C ASN A 52 1.46 2.90 22.75
N ASP A 53 1.71 1.69 22.25
CA ASP A 53 2.99 1.00 22.40
C ASP A 53 3.97 1.46 21.30
N ILE A 54 3.44 1.95 20.17
CA ILE A 54 4.23 2.42 19.02
C ILE A 54 4.48 3.93 19.08
N PHE A 55 3.43 4.72 19.34
CA PHE A 55 3.48 6.18 19.32
C PHE A 55 3.42 6.76 20.73
N TRP A 56 4.20 7.81 20.96
CA TRP A 56 4.15 8.54 22.22
C TRP A 56 4.39 10.04 22.03
N VAL A 57 3.85 10.84 22.94
CA VAL A 57 4.11 12.29 22.98
C VAL A 57 5.40 12.54 23.76
N GLY A 58 6.30 13.33 23.18
CA GLY A 58 7.52 13.83 23.83
C GLY A 58 7.51 15.35 23.97
N MET A 59 8.70 15.93 24.08
CA MET A 59 8.91 17.38 24.02
C MET A 59 9.51 17.78 22.68
N ALA A 60 9.34 19.04 22.27
CA ALA A 60 9.93 19.54 21.04
C ALA A 60 11.46 19.35 21.03
N GLY A 61 11.95 18.50 20.13
CA GLY A 61 13.38 18.18 20.03
C GLY A 61 13.87 17.11 21.01
N PHE A 62 13.04 16.65 21.94
CA PHE A 62 13.40 15.67 22.96
C PHE A 62 12.41 14.49 22.92
N PRO A 63 12.83 13.31 22.43
CA PRO A 63 11.95 12.16 22.25
C PRO A 63 11.57 11.48 23.56
N GLN A 64 11.96 12.00 24.71
CA GLN A 64 11.63 11.40 25.99
C GLN A 64 10.12 11.48 26.22
N ARG A 65 9.52 10.35 26.60
CA ARG A 65 8.08 10.23 26.81
C ARG A 65 7.62 11.24 27.85
N SER A 66 6.57 11.99 27.51
CA SER A 66 5.93 12.96 28.39
C SER A 66 5.44 12.27 29.66
N ALA A 67 5.48 12.99 30.77
CA ALA A 67 4.86 12.55 32.03
C ALA A 67 3.33 12.47 31.92
N ARG A 68 2.73 13.21 30.96
CA ARG A 68 1.30 13.15 30.68
C ARG A 68 0.93 11.92 29.86
N ALA A 69 -0.16 11.27 30.24
CA ALA A 69 -0.66 10.09 29.57
C ALA A 69 -1.58 10.48 28.40
N TYR A 70 -1.10 10.26 27.18
CA TYR A 70 -1.86 10.44 25.95
C TYR A 70 -2.25 9.08 25.36
N SER A 71 -3.45 8.99 24.80
CA SER A 71 -3.97 7.84 24.09
C SER A 71 -4.26 8.17 22.63
N PHE A 72 -3.63 7.40 21.74
CA PHE A 72 -3.78 7.45 20.30
C PHE A 72 -4.86 6.46 19.84
N TYR A 73 -5.59 6.86 18.80
CA TYR A 73 -6.64 6.08 18.16
C TYR A 73 -6.37 6.03 16.66
N PHE A 74 -6.71 4.90 16.03
CA PHE A 74 -6.43 4.66 14.61
C PHE A 74 -7.14 5.67 13.73
N GLU A 75 -8.40 5.93 14.03
CA GLU A 75 -9.25 6.83 13.28
C GLU A 75 -8.68 8.27 13.27
N LEU A 76 -8.06 8.69 14.38
CA LEU A 76 -7.47 10.02 14.52
C LEU A 76 -6.11 10.12 13.83
N LEU A 77 -5.32 9.04 13.84
CA LEU A 77 -4.04 8.98 13.13
C LEU A 77 -4.23 8.86 11.62
N SER A 78 -5.21 8.04 11.20
CA SER A 78 -5.62 7.90 9.80
C SER A 78 -6.13 9.23 9.24
N LYS A 79 -7.00 9.91 10.01
CA LYS A 79 -7.49 11.24 9.66
C LYS A 79 -6.35 12.25 9.47
N TYR A 80 -5.30 12.22 10.30
CA TYR A 80 -4.14 13.11 10.14
C TYR A 80 -3.47 12.95 8.76
N PHE A 81 -3.28 11.72 8.29
CA PHE A 81 -2.70 11.48 6.96
C PHE A 81 -3.69 11.83 5.84
N TYR A 82 -4.97 11.52 6.01
CA TYR A 82 -6.03 11.92 5.07
C TYR A 82 -6.09 13.45 4.90
N ASP A 83 -6.14 14.19 6.00
CA ASP A 83 -6.16 15.65 6.00
C ASP A 83 -4.86 16.21 5.39
N SER A 84 -3.73 15.49 5.49
CA SER A 84 -2.47 15.86 4.83
C SER A 84 -2.50 15.66 3.31
N CYS A 85 -3.42 14.84 2.78
CA CYS A 85 -3.62 14.65 1.34
C CYS A 85 -4.43 15.81 0.72
N ASP A 86 -5.51 16.21 1.40
CA ASP A 86 -6.54 17.13 0.89
C ASP A 86 -6.27 18.61 1.22
N ALA A 87 -5.19 18.91 1.96
CA ALA A 87 -4.93 20.28 2.44
C ALA A 87 -4.58 21.26 1.30
N PRO A 88 -5.32 22.37 1.11
CA PRO A 88 -4.72 23.55 0.51
C PRO A 88 -3.56 24.00 1.41
N SER A 89 -2.43 24.36 0.81
CA SER A 89 -1.11 24.61 1.42
C SER A 89 -1.05 25.67 2.54
N SER A 90 -2.18 26.23 2.97
CA SER A 90 -2.33 27.24 4.02
C SER A 90 -3.14 26.80 5.25
N ALA A 91 -3.69 25.58 5.29
CA ALA A 91 -4.40 25.08 6.48
C ALA A 91 -3.44 24.31 7.39
N ASN A 92 -3.48 24.63 8.68
CA ASN A 92 -2.53 24.21 9.70
C ASN A 92 -2.74 22.72 10.05
N ASN A 93 -2.27 21.80 9.19
CA ASN A 93 -2.56 20.35 9.27
C ASN A 93 -1.50 19.54 10.04
N GLY A 94 -0.71 20.21 10.89
CA GLY A 94 0.35 19.58 11.67
C GLY A 94 -0.10 19.02 13.03
N LEU A 95 -1.41 18.88 13.26
CA LEU A 95 -1.97 18.48 14.56
C LEU A 95 -2.63 17.11 14.46
N VAL A 96 -2.43 16.29 15.50
CA VAL A 96 -3.09 15.01 15.69
C VAL A 96 -3.94 15.10 16.94
N ASN A 97 -5.21 14.77 16.81
CA ASN A 97 -6.12 14.74 17.95
C ASN A 97 -5.84 13.48 18.78
N CYS A 98 -5.62 13.63 20.08
CA CYS A 98 -5.31 12.54 21.01
C CYS A 98 -6.10 12.71 22.31
N TYR A 99 -6.47 11.62 22.97
CA TYR A 99 -7.12 11.72 24.28
C TYR A 99 -6.08 11.88 25.38
N SER A 100 -6.15 12.95 26.17
CA SER A 100 -5.34 13.10 27.38
C SER A 100 -6.08 12.47 28.55
N ARG A 101 -5.48 11.44 29.16
CA ARG A 101 -6.08 10.79 30.34
C ARG A 101 -6.05 11.69 31.57
N ASP A 102 -5.02 12.53 31.70
CA ASP A 102 -4.89 13.44 32.85
C ASP A 102 -5.94 14.55 32.84
N ASP A 103 -6.30 15.02 31.65
CA ASP A 103 -7.25 16.11 31.46
C ASP A 103 -8.66 15.61 31.08
N GLU A 104 -8.85 14.30 30.97
CA GLU A 104 -10.07 13.59 30.55
C GLU A 104 -10.72 14.13 29.25
N GLN A 105 -9.92 14.70 28.35
CA GLN A 105 -10.41 15.35 27.13
C GLN A 105 -9.50 15.12 25.94
N PHE A 106 -10.08 15.26 24.74
CA PHE A 106 -9.33 15.28 23.49
C PHE A 106 -8.54 16.58 23.34
N LYS A 107 -7.29 16.46 22.91
CA LYS A 107 -6.35 17.56 22.69
C LYS A 107 -5.66 17.41 21.35
N ASP A 108 -5.49 18.53 20.67
CA ASP A 108 -4.71 18.60 19.44
C ASP A 108 -3.22 18.73 19.79
N ILE A 109 -2.45 17.71 19.41
CA ILE A 109 -1.02 17.59 19.68
C ILE A 109 -0.25 17.76 18.37
N PRO A 110 0.79 18.61 18.32
CA PRO A 110 1.62 18.72 17.13
C PRO A 110 2.28 17.38 16.75
N ALA A 111 2.19 16.98 15.48
CA ALA A 111 2.86 15.80 14.95
C ALA A 111 4.39 15.87 15.10
N SER A 112 4.95 17.07 15.25
CA SER A 112 6.38 17.31 15.50
C SER A 112 6.84 16.93 16.91
N VAL A 113 5.92 16.72 17.85
CA VAL A 113 6.20 16.23 19.22
C VAL A 113 5.69 14.81 19.46
N ILE A 114 5.13 14.16 18.43
CA ILE A 114 4.76 12.75 18.46
C ILE A 114 5.91 11.96 17.88
N TYR A 115 6.39 10.99 18.65
CA TYR A 115 7.55 10.16 18.32
C TYR A 115 7.14 8.70 18.22
N PHE A 116 7.92 7.95 17.44
CA PHE A 116 7.89 6.50 17.35
C PHE A 116 9.31 6.00 17.03
N THR A 117 9.54 4.70 17.20
CA THR A 117 10.74 4.00 16.72
C THR A 117 10.46 3.33 15.39
N ARG A 118 11.39 3.43 14.43
CA ARG A 118 11.26 2.71 13.15
C ARG A 118 11.18 1.21 13.37
N SER A 119 11.95 0.68 14.32
CA SER A 119 11.94 -0.73 14.69
C SER A 119 10.59 -1.21 15.18
N SER A 120 9.93 -0.49 16.11
CA SER A 120 8.61 -0.89 16.61
C SER A 120 7.52 -0.73 15.57
N LEU A 121 7.57 0.35 14.76
CA LEU A 121 6.67 0.50 13.62
C LEU A 121 6.85 -0.63 12.60
N ASN A 122 8.09 -1.04 12.31
CA ASN A 122 8.39 -2.15 11.41
C ASN A 122 7.85 -3.48 11.94
N GLU A 123 8.12 -3.80 13.21
CA GLU A 123 7.59 -5.02 13.85
C GLU A 123 6.07 -5.05 13.80
N TRP A 124 5.43 -3.91 14.06
CA TRP A 124 3.98 -3.79 14.04
C TRP A 124 3.36 -4.00 12.64
N ILE A 125 4.06 -3.55 11.59
CA ILE A 125 3.67 -3.77 10.18
C ILE A 125 3.86 -5.24 9.79
N ILE A 126 5.01 -5.84 10.15
CA ILE A 126 5.30 -7.25 9.84
C ILE A 126 4.32 -8.18 10.56
N ASP A 127 3.98 -7.88 11.82
CA ASP A 127 3.01 -8.68 12.58
C ASP A 127 1.62 -8.66 11.92
N ALA A 128 1.25 -7.57 11.23
CA ALA A 128 0.03 -7.50 10.43
C ALA A 128 0.11 -8.29 9.11
N GLY A 129 1.27 -8.85 8.74
CA GLY A 129 1.48 -9.51 7.45
C GLY A 129 1.64 -8.53 6.27
N ILE A 130 1.87 -7.25 6.56
CA ILE A 130 2.03 -6.18 5.57
C ILE A 130 3.52 -6.00 5.25
N THR A 131 3.85 -5.63 4.01
CA THR A 131 5.24 -5.36 3.64
C THR A 131 5.66 -3.97 4.11
N PRO A 132 6.70 -3.83 4.95
CA PRO A 132 7.12 -2.53 5.46
C PRO A 132 7.73 -1.63 4.37
N PRO A 133 7.44 -0.32 4.39
CA PRO A 133 8.14 0.66 3.56
C PRO A 133 9.66 0.61 3.72
N GLY A 134 10.40 0.73 2.61
CA GLY A 134 11.85 0.57 2.58
C GLY A 134 12.63 1.58 3.44
N PHE A 135 12.08 2.78 3.64
CA PHE A 135 12.70 3.79 4.50
C PHE A 135 12.62 3.45 6.00
N ILE A 136 11.65 2.63 6.40
CA ILE A 136 11.51 2.18 7.80
C ILE A 136 12.58 1.13 8.12
N LEU A 137 12.95 0.30 7.13
CA LEU A 137 13.98 -0.73 7.27
C LEU A 137 15.41 -0.17 7.37
N SER A 138 15.62 1.10 7.03
CA SER A 138 16.94 1.71 6.91
C SER A 138 17.38 2.35 8.23
N SER A 139 18.07 1.58 9.09
CA SER A 139 18.68 2.12 10.33
C SER A 139 19.91 3.01 10.10
N ASN A 140 20.37 3.17 8.85
CA ASN A 140 21.54 3.96 8.51
C ASN A 140 21.14 5.24 7.77
N ALA A 141 21.26 6.37 8.48
CA ALA A 141 21.32 7.67 7.85
C ALA A 141 22.50 7.71 6.86
N CYS A 142 22.24 8.18 5.64
CA CYS A 142 23.22 8.50 4.60
C CYS A 142 23.83 7.34 3.80
N ASP A 143 23.06 6.30 3.49
CA ASP A 143 23.24 5.63 2.21
C ASP A 143 22.13 6.14 1.28
N GLN A 144 22.50 7.00 0.32
CA GLN A 144 21.81 6.91 -0.98
C GLN A 144 21.78 5.43 -1.33
N PRO A 145 20.67 4.88 -1.85
CA PRO A 145 20.65 3.49 -2.24
C PRO A 145 21.85 3.29 -3.16
N LYS A 146 22.86 2.56 -2.67
CA LYS A 146 23.84 1.95 -3.55
C LYS A 146 22.99 0.99 -4.34
N GLU A 147 22.61 1.43 -5.54
CA GLU A 147 22.12 0.54 -6.56
C GLU A 147 23.18 -0.55 -6.69
N ASP A 148 22.92 -1.67 -6.04
CA ASP A 148 23.49 -2.94 -6.46
C ASP A 148 22.99 -3.12 -7.88
N LYS A 149 23.74 -2.61 -8.87
CA LYS A 149 23.30 -2.54 -10.28
C LYS A 149 22.84 -3.89 -10.81
N ARG A 150 23.36 -5.00 -10.26
CA ARG A 150 22.91 -6.36 -10.59
C ARG A 150 21.61 -6.78 -9.90
N GLY A 151 21.39 -6.36 -8.65
CA GLY A 151 20.15 -6.64 -7.91
C GLY A 151 19.02 -5.69 -8.31
N SER A 152 19.33 -4.44 -8.66
CA SER A 152 18.38 -3.44 -9.12
C SER A 152 17.90 -3.74 -10.55
N GLU A 153 18.78 -4.14 -11.49
CA GLU A 153 18.33 -4.52 -12.85
C GLU A 153 17.38 -5.72 -12.82
N LEU A 154 17.69 -6.76 -12.03
CA LEU A 154 16.80 -7.90 -11.85
C LEU A 154 15.46 -7.43 -11.24
N LYS A 155 15.49 -6.65 -10.14
CA LYS A 155 14.26 -6.12 -9.52
C LYS A 155 13.47 -5.18 -10.44
N THR A 156 14.12 -4.36 -11.26
CA THR A 156 13.46 -3.43 -12.19
C THR A 156 12.82 -4.18 -13.35
N ILE A 157 13.46 -5.22 -13.88
CA ILE A 157 12.86 -6.08 -14.93
C ILE A 157 11.67 -6.84 -14.34
N GLU A 158 11.78 -7.36 -13.12
CA GLU A 158 10.68 -8.05 -12.44
C GLU A 158 9.53 -7.08 -12.11
N LEU A 159 9.80 -5.90 -11.57
CA LEU A 159 8.80 -4.85 -11.32
C LEU A 159 8.13 -4.36 -12.60
N GLY A 160 8.90 -4.18 -13.68
CA GLY A 160 8.35 -3.84 -15.00
C GLY A 160 7.42 -4.93 -15.53
N THR A 161 7.79 -6.20 -15.32
CA THR A 161 6.94 -7.35 -15.68
C THR A 161 5.66 -7.38 -14.85
N ILE A 162 5.74 -7.17 -13.53
CA ILE A 162 4.57 -7.12 -12.63
C ILE A 162 3.67 -5.95 -13.00
N SER A 163 4.22 -4.75 -13.21
CA SER A 163 3.47 -3.57 -13.64
C SER A 163 2.75 -3.83 -14.96
N LYS A 164 3.41 -4.49 -15.92
CA LYS A 164 2.79 -4.89 -17.19
C LYS A 164 1.65 -5.89 -17.00
N ILE A 165 1.80 -6.85 -16.10
CA ILE A 165 0.72 -7.79 -15.74
C ILE A 165 -0.45 -7.04 -15.13
N MET A 166 -0.23 -6.18 -14.13
CA MET A 166 -1.29 -5.43 -13.46
C MET A 166 -2.05 -4.51 -14.43
N ASN A 167 -1.32 -3.74 -15.24
CA ASN A 167 -1.92 -2.87 -16.25
C ASN A 167 -2.70 -3.69 -17.30
N GLY A 168 -2.17 -4.85 -17.71
CA GLY A 168 -2.85 -5.78 -18.59
C GLY A 168 -4.18 -6.29 -18.00
N LEU A 169 -4.18 -6.73 -16.75
CA LEU A 169 -5.38 -7.20 -16.05
C LEU A 169 -6.45 -6.10 -15.91
N VAL A 170 -6.04 -4.88 -15.56
CA VAL A 170 -6.97 -3.73 -15.48
C VAL A 170 -7.57 -3.41 -16.86
N ASN A 171 -6.76 -3.44 -17.91
CA ASN A 171 -7.24 -3.21 -19.28
C ASN A 171 -8.15 -4.33 -19.78
N LEU A 172 -7.89 -5.58 -19.38
CA LEU A 172 -8.79 -6.70 -19.63
C LEU A 172 -10.17 -6.48 -19.02
N ILE A 173 -10.23 -6.03 -17.76
CA ILE A 173 -11.51 -5.71 -17.09
C ILE A 173 -12.25 -4.61 -17.87
N LYS A 174 -11.54 -3.56 -18.30
CA LYS A 174 -12.13 -2.46 -19.09
C LYS A 174 -12.66 -2.95 -20.43
N GLU A 175 -11.91 -3.76 -21.16
CA GLU A 175 -12.35 -4.28 -22.46
C GLU A 175 -13.52 -5.27 -22.33
N VAL A 176 -13.55 -6.08 -21.26
CA VAL A 176 -14.71 -6.95 -20.97
C VAL A 176 -15.94 -6.13 -20.60
N ASP A 177 -15.83 -5.10 -19.74
CA ASP A 177 -16.95 -4.20 -19.43
C ASP A 177 -17.45 -3.47 -20.68
N LYS A 178 -16.53 -2.97 -21.51
CA LYS A 178 -16.83 -2.36 -22.80
C LYS A 178 -17.57 -3.32 -23.73
N ALA A 179 -17.12 -4.57 -23.83
CA ALA A 179 -17.76 -5.62 -24.62
C ALA A 179 -19.20 -5.92 -24.16
N HIS A 180 -19.51 -5.76 -22.87
CA HIS A 180 -20.89 -5.90 -22.35
C HIS A 180 -21.78 -4.68 -22.66
N ARG A 181 -21.21 -3.48 -22.72
CA ARG A 181 -21.97 -2.22 -22.88
C ARG A 181 -22.16 -1.81 -24.34
N GLU A 182 -21.17 -2.06 -25.19
CA GLU A 182 -21.16 -1.58 -26.56
C GLU A 182 -21.95 -2.49 -27.50
N ARG A 183 -22.71 -1.87 -28.41
CA ARG A 183 -23.35 -2.57 -29.53
C ARG A 183 -22.61 -2.19 -30.82
N PRO A 184 -21.72 -3.05 -31.33
CA PRO A 184 -20.96 -2.76 -32.53
C PRO A 184 -21.87 -2.70 -33.76
N ALA A 185 -21.66 -1.68 -34.58
CA ALA A 185 -22.39 -1.47 -35.83
C ALA A 185 -21.85 -2.37 -36.95
N ASP A 186 -20.60 -2.81 -36.85
CA ASP A 186 -19.86 -3.58 -37.85
C ASP A 186 -19.78 -5.08 -37.50
N ARG A 187 -19.58 -5.92 -38.52
CA ARG A 187 -19.51 -7.38 -38.37
C ARG A 187 -18.26 -7.84 -37.63
N ASP A 188 -17.15 -7.12 -37.80
CA ASP A 188 -15.86 -7.48 -37.20
C ASP A 188 -15.81 -7.08 -35.73
N GLY A 189 -16.34 -5.91 -35.37
CA GLY A 189 -16.59 -5.52 -33.98
C GLY A 189 -17.49 -6.51 -33.24
N LYS A 190 -18.57 -7.00 -33.87
CA LYS A 190 -19.43 -8.05 -33.29
C LYS A 190 -18.66 -9.32 -32.96
N LYS A 191 -17.88 -9.84 -33.91
CA LYS A 191 -17.07 -11.05 -33.70
C LYS A 191 -16.05 -10.87 -32.59
N ARG A 192 -15.39 -9.71 -32.52
CA ARG A 192 -14.41 -9.41 -31.47
C ARG A 192 -15.06 -9.40 -30.09
N ILE A 193 -16.22 -8.75 -29.93
CA ILE A 193 -16.97 -8.75 -28.66
C ILE A 193 -17.40 -10.17 -28.28
N GLU A 194 -17.94 -10.95 -29.21
CA GLU A 194 -18.32 -12.34 -28.96
C GLU A 194 -17.13 -13.19 -28.50
N SER A 195 -15.96 -13.03 -29.12
CA SER A 195 -14.73 -13.71 -28.71
C SER A 195 -14.31 -13.32 -27.28
N ILE A 196 -14.29 -12.01 -26.96
CA ILE A 196 -13.94 -11.51 -25.62
C ILE A 196 -14.90 -12.07 -24.56
N LEU A 197 -16.21 -12.01 -24.80
CA LEU A 197 -17.21 -12.51 -23.86
C LEU A 197 -17.12 -14.04 -23.68
N SER A 198 -16.89 -14.77 -24.78
CA SER A 198 -16.69 -16.22 -24.74
C SER A 198 -15.44 -16.59 -23.94
N ALA A 199 -14.33 -15.90 -24.18
CA ALA A 199 -13.07 -16.11 -23.47
C ALA A 199 -13.19 -15.74 -21.98
N ALA A 200 -13.85 -14.63 -21.65
CA ALA A 200 -14.09 -14.22 -20.26
C ALA A 200 -14.95 -15.25 -19.51
N SER A 201 -15.99 -15.80 -20.16
CA SER A 201 -16.84 -16.84 -19.58
C SER A 201 -16.05 -18.12 -19.23
N ARG A 202 -14.99 -18.44 -19.98
CA ARG A 202 -14.14 -19.61 -19.71
C ARG A 202 -13.32 -19.45 -18.43
N LEU A 203 -13.07 -18.23 -17.96
CA LEU A 203 -12.37 -17.98 -16.68
C LEU A 203 -13.16 -18.51 -15.48
N HIS A 204 -14.49 -18.64 -15.59
CA HIS A 204 -15.34 -19.22 -14.56
C HIS A 204 -15.46 -20.76 -14.64
N SER A 205 -14.54 -21.44 -15.33
CA SER A 205 -14.60 -22.89 -15.49
C SER A 205 -14.53 -23.64 -14.15
N PRO A 206 -15.51 -24.50 -13.81
CA PRO A 206 -15.51 -25.29 -12.56
C PRO A 206 -14.58 -26.53 -12.63
N ARG A 207 -13.78 -26.67 -13.68
CA ARG A 207 -12.89 -27.82 -13.88
C ARG A 207 -11.71 -27.79 -12.91
N GLU A 208 -11.44 -28.91 -12.26
CA GLU A 208 -10.35 -29.09 -11.30
C GLU A 208 -8.95 -28.85 -11.92
N ASN A 209 -8.78 -29.14 -13.22
CA ASN A 209 -7.53 -28.94 -13.97
C ASN A 209 -7.56 -27.69 -14.87
N PHE A 210 -8.27 -26.64 -14.47
CA PHE A 210 -8.36 -25.41 -15.27
C PHE A 210 -7.03 -24.64 -15.27
N ASP A 211 -6.47 -24.45 -16.46
CA ASP A 211 -5.26 -23.64 -16.62
C ASP A 211 -5.61 -22.15 -16.77
N LEU A 212 -5.69 -21.48 -15.61
CA LEU A 212 -6.01 -20.05 -15.52
C LEU A 212 -5.10 -19.19 -16.41
N TYR A 213 -3.78 -19.43 -16.41
CA TYR A 213 -2.83 -18.56 -17.09
C TYR A 213 -3.01 -18.61 -18.61
N SER A 214 -3.23 -19.80 -19.17
CA SER A 214 -3.53 -19.96 -20.61
C SER A 214 -4.85 -19.29 -20.99
N ALA A 215 -5.86 -19.38 -20.12
CA ALA A 215 -7.14 -18.71 -20.36
C ALA A 215 -7.02 -17.18 -20.32
N VAL A 216 -6.24 -16.62 -19.39
CA VAL A 216 -5.98 -15.17 -19.32
C VAL A 216 -5.18 -14.69 -20.54
N ILE A 217 -4.19 -15.47 -21.02
CA ILE A 217 -3.46 -15.15 -22.26
C ILE A 217 -4.41 -15.10 -23.45
N SER A 218 -5.26 -16.13 -23.62
CA SER A 218 -6.24 -16.17 -24.70
C SER A 218 -7.19 -14.97 -24.67
N LEU A 219 -7.68 -14.60 -23.48
CA LEU A 219 -8.53 -13.43 -23.32
C LEU A 219 -7.79 -12.13 -23.69
N ALA A 220 -6.52 -11.98 -23.30
CA ALA A 220 -5.72 -10.81 -23.64
C ALA A 220 -5.51 -10.68 -25.15
N GLU A 221 -5.33 -11.80 -25.86
CA GLU A 221 -5.20 -11.81 -27.32
C GLU A 221 -6.51 -11.40 -28.01
N ASP A 222 -7.64 -11.96 -27.58
CA ASP A 222 -8.96 -11.61 -28.12
C ASP A 222 -9.32 -10.13 -27.83
N ALA A 223 -8.93 -9.63 -26.66
CA ALA A 223 -9.12 -8.25 -26.26
C ALA A 223 -8.11 -7.28 -26.89
N GLY A 224 -7.01 -7.77 -27.48
CA GLY A 224 -5.93 -6.93 -28.00
C GLY A 224 -5.18 -6.15 -26.91
N VAL A 225 -5.12 -6.69 -25.69
CA VAL A 225 -4.45 -6.06 -24.55
C VAL A 225 -2.99 -6.50 -24.50
N ASP A 226 -2.09 -5.52 -24.34
CA ASP A 226 -0.66 -5.80 -24.16
C ASP A 226 -0.39 -6.36 -22.76
N MET A 227 -0.13 -7.66 -22.68
CA MET A 227 0.17 -8.41 -21.46
C MET A 227 1.25 -9.46 -21.76
N PRO A 228 2.07 -9.88 -20.76
CA PRO A 228 3.00 -10.98 -20.99
C PRO A 228 2.29 -12.25 -21.49
N LYS A 229 2.75 -12.74 -22.64
CA LYS A 229 2.20 -13.92 -23.32
C LYS A 229 2.81 -15.24 -22.86
N ASP A 230 3.84 -15.17 -22.01
CA ASP A 230 4.50 -16.37 -21.51
C ASP A 230 3.78 -16.90 -20.27
N HIS A 231 3.31 -18.14 -20.39
CA HIS A 231 2.63 -18.87 -19.34
C HIS A 231 3.47 -19.02 -18.07
N LYS A 232 4.79 -19.24 -18.22
CA LYS A 232 5.69 -19.40 -17.07
C LYS A 232 5.83 -18.10 -16.30
N THR A 233 5.88 -16.97 -17.00
CA THR A 233 5.94 -15.63 -16.41
C THR A 233 4.68 -15.32 -15.61
N LEU A 234 3.49 -15.53 -16.19
CA LEU A 234 2.24 -15.34 -15.45
C LEU A 234 2.15 -16.27 -14.24
N ARG A 235 2.52 -17.56 -14.40
CA ARG A 235 2.56 -18.50 -13.29
C ARG A 235 3.53 -18.08 -12.19
N LYS A 236 4.68 -17.49 -12.51
CA LYS A 236 5.67 -17.04 -11.52
C LYS A 236 5.13 -15.90 -10.66
N TYR A 237 4.39 -14.95 -11.24
CA TYR A 237 3.99 -13.72 -10.56
C TYR A 237 2.53 -13.69 -10.08
N MET A 238 1.63 -14.48 -10.68
CA MET A 238 0.20 -14.52 -10.31
C MET A 238 -0.16 -15.71 -9.41
N ARG A 239 0.72 -16.70 -9.25
CA ARG A 239 0.46 -17.79 -8.29
C ARG A 239 0.61 -17.21 -6.90
N ALA A 240 -0.45 -17.29 -6.10
CA ALA A 240 -0.33 -17.06 -4.66
C ALA A 240 0.78 -17.99 -4.15
N GLN A 241 1.80 -17.43 -3.52
CA GLN A 241 2.64 -18.21 -2.62
C GLN A 241 1.70 -18.62 -1.48
N SER A 242 1.01 -19.74 -1.64
CA SER A 242 0.52 -20.49 -0.50
C SER A 242 1.76 -20.77 0.32
N ASN A 243 1.92 -20.06 1.44
CA ASN A 243 2.76 -20.50 2.53
C ASN A 243 2.21 -21.86 3.00
N SER A 244 2.53 -22.92 2.25
CA SER A 244 2.62 -24.26 2.79
C SER A 244 3.98 -24.33 3.48
N GLY A 245 4.03 -23.70 4.65
CA GLY A 245 5.03 -23.98 5.67
C GLY A 245 4.45 -25.04 6.58
N GLU A 246 5.23 -26.11 6.71
CA GLU A 246 5.08 -27.22 7.66
C GLU A 246 4.90 -26.77 9.11
#